data_AF-A0A422NUH3-F1
#
_entry.id   AF-A0A422NUH3-F1
#
_cell.length_a   1.000
_cell.length_b   1.000
_cell.length_c   1.000
_cell.angle_alpha   90.00
_cell.angle_beta   90.00
_cell.angle_gamma   90.00
#
_symmetry.space_group_name_H-M   'P 1'
#
loop_
_entity.id
_entity.type
_entity.pdbx_description
1 polymer ?
#
loop_
_entity_poly.entity_id
_entity_poly.type
_entity_poly.pdbx_seq_one_letter_code
_entity_poly.pdbx_strand_id
1 'polypeptide(L)'
;MMERTRLLLAAEFKQKSRWSSVWPNMHYGAMYLDYSVGRKLPMKGVNWVTRDSNRLVNFANRYQAVIDDIDVKKNEEELGINLQDIRWNDHRRIYWKCAFCGSPYRKSVSVRTKFHAGCNFCKGRYPSEVLREQHASPSLAASAPELVKQLTETDKVDNLGSLACTSKFRAEWKCQGCGGSYRASVRSRTGNVESGQCPLHPNIVGWSAFCPSCAWKPNMVPIAEEVQRTGQFLGLEGLPGKSESPPVTHIPRRRKLVV
;
A
#
# COMPACT_ATOMS: atom_id res chain seq x y z
N MET A 1 -0.54 27.16 25.85
CA MET A 1 -1.75 26.39 25.47
C MET A 1 -2.93 27.24 25.93
N MET A 2 -3.65 27.93 25.03
CA MET A 2 -4.80 28.76 25.44
C MET A 2 -5.91 27.84 25.97
N GLU A 3 -6.42 28.12 27.17
CA GLU A 3 -7.57 27.40 27.73
C GLU A 3 -8.79 27.63 26.82
N ARG A 4 -9.31 26.55 26.23
CA ARG A 4 -10.49 26.63 25.37
C ARG A 4 -11.70 26.90 26.26
N THR A 5 -12.28 28.10 26.15
CA THR A 5 -13.50 28.44 26.88
C THR A 5 -14.65 27.51 26.47
N ARG A 6 -15.60 27.28 27.40
CA ARG A 6 -16.78 26.43 27.15
C ARG A 6 -17.58 26.88 25.92
N LEU A 7 -17.60 28.19 25.66
CA LEU A 7 -18.22 28.80 24.48
C LEU A 7 -17.52 28.38 23.17
N LEU A 8 -16.18 28.37 23.16
CA LEU A 8 -15.39 27.97 22.00
C LEU A 8 -15.53 26.46 21.74
N LEU A 9 -15.59 25.63 22.77
CA LEU A 9 -15.87 24.20 22.66
C LEU A 9 -17.27 23.93 22.10
N ALA A 10 -18.29 24.67 22.54
CA ALA A 10 -19.65 24.56 22.03
C ALA A 10 -19.76 25.00 20.55
N ALA A 11 -19.05 26.06 20.16
CA ALA A 11 -18.98 26.52 18.78
C ALA A 11 -18.26 25.50 17.88
N GLU A 12 -17.12 24.95 18.32
CA GLU A 12 -16.41 23.87 17.62
C GLU A 12 -17.29 22.62 17.47
N PHE A 13 -18.02 22.23 18.52
CA PHE A 13 -18.95 21.09 18.47
C PHE A 13 -20.05 21.34 17.44
N LYS A 14 -20.67 22.53 17.44
CA LYS A 14 -21.72 22.89 16.47
C LYS A 14 -21.20 22.89 15.04
N GLN A 15 -19.98 23.38 14.80
CA GLN A 15 -19.36 23.33 13.47
C GLN A 15 -19.03 21.90 13.06
N LYS A 16 -18.37 21.10 13.91
CA LYS A 16 -18.06 19.68 13.63
C LYS A 16 -19.33 18.85 13.41
N SER A 17 -20.39 19.13 14.15
CA SER A 17 -21.72 18.51 13.98
C SER A 17 -22.39 18.89 12.67
N ARG A 18 -22.16 20.08 12.13
CA ARG A 18 -22.63 20.43 10.78
C ARG A 18 -21.90 19.61 9.71
N TRP A 19 -20.59 19.44 9.87
CA TRP A 19 -19.77 18.67 8.91
C TRP A 19 -20.02 17.16 8.97
N SER A 20 -20.62 16.62 10.05
CA SER A 20 -20.93 15.18 10.13
C SER A 20 -21.98 14.70 9.13
N SER A 21 -22.78 15.61 8.55
CA SER A 21 -23.76 15.27 7.51
C SER A 21 -23.17 15.20 6.10
N VAL A 22 -21.93 15.67 5.91
CA VAL A 22 -21.26 15.65 4.61
C VAL A 22 -20.88 14.23 4.23
N TRP A 23 -21.18 13.85 3.00
CA TRP A 23 -20.88 12.51 2.51
C TRP A 23 -19.37 12.32 2.30
N PRO A 24 -18.83 11.12 2.54
CA PRO A 24 -17.42 10.86 2.31
C PRO A 24 -17.09 10.82 0.81
N ASN A 25 -15.82 11.03 0.49
CA ASN A 25 -15.31 10.90 -0.88
C ASN A 25 -15.34 9.43 -1.34
N MET A 26 -15.87 9.19 -2.53
CA MET A 26 -15.79 7.91 -3.21
C MET A 26 -14.69 7.96 -4.27
N HIS A 27 -13.61 7.22 -4.04
CA HIS A 27 -12.55 7.06 -5.04
C HIS A 27 -12.87 5.95 -6.03
N TYR A 28 -12.20 5.97 -7.19
CA TYR A 28 -12.28 4.92 -8.18
C TYR A 28 -11.98 3.54 -7.55
N GLY A 29 -12.86 2.57 -7.82
CA GLY A 29 -12.85 1.24 -7.22
C GLY A 29 -13.89 1.04 -6.13
N ALA A 30 -14.48 2.11 -5.56
CA ALA A 30 -15.70 2.02 -4.77
C ALA A 30 -16.93 1.97 -5.69
N MET A 31 -17.87 1.06 -5.44
CA MET A 31 -19.04 0.86 -6.29
C MET A 31 -20.23 1.73 -5.85
N TYR A 32 -21.00 1.24 -4.87
CA TYR A 32 -22.24 1.87 -4.41
C TYR A 32 -22.11 2.35 -2.97
N LEU A 33 -22.55 3.58 -2.71
CA LEU A 33 -22.57 4.17 -1.37
C LEU A 33 -23.99 4.19 -0.82
N ASP A 34 -24.17 3.41 0.25
CA ASP A 34 -25.43 3.25 0.96
C ASP A 34 -25.53 4.24 2.15
N TYR A 35 -25.61 5.55 1.86
CA TYR A 35 -25.61 6.60 2.90
C TYR A 35 -27.00 7.20 3.16
N SER A 36 -27.81 7.36 2.11
CA SER A 36 -29.18 7.92 2.17
C SER A 36 -30.20 6.87 2.61
N VAL A 37 -31.29 7.31 3.26
CA VAL A 37 -32.40 6.45 3.68
C VAL A 37 -32.95 5.63 2.51
N GLY A 38 -33.21 6.25 1.36
CA GLY A 38 -33.74 5.55 0.18
C GLY A 38 -32.81 4.45 -0.37
N ARG A 39 -31.51 4.54 -0.09
CA ARG A 39 -30.52 3.53 -0.46
C ARG A 39 -30.49 2.35 0.53
N LYS A 40 -30.70 2.65 1.82
CA LYS A 40 -30.63 1.67 2.92
C LYS A 40 -31.89 0.81 3.04
N LEU A 41 -33.05 1.43 2.85
CA LEU A 41 -34.36 0.79 3.05
C LEU A 41 -34.53 -0.55 2.32
N PRO A 42 -34.23 -0.69 1.01
CA PRO A 42 -34.44 -1.96 0.31
C PRO A 42 -33.57 -3.09 0.87
N MET A 43 -32.34 -2.80 1.30
CA MET A 43 -31.42 -3.82 1.84
C MET A 43 -31.76 -4.19 3.29
N LYS A 44 -32.39 -3.28 4.05
CA LYS A 44 -32.81 -3.53 5.43
C LYS A 44 -33.85 -4.64 5.55
N GLY A 45 -34.65 -4.89 4.51
CA GLY A 45 -35.66 -5.94 4.48
C GLY A 45 -35.11 -7.35 4.24
N VAL A 46 -33.81 -7.51 3.96
CA VAL A 46 -33.23 -8.80 3.58
C VAL A 46 -32.76 -9.57 4.82
N ASN A 47 -33.57 -10.54 5.24
CA ASN A 47 -33.25 -11.43 6.35
C ASN A 47 -32.59 -12.71 5.87
N TRP A 48 -31.48 -13.05 6.51
CA TRP A 48 -30.49 -13.97 6.00
C TRP A 48 -30.27 -15.08 7.03
N VAL A 49 -30.35 -16.34 6.61
CA VAL A 49 -30.16 -17.51 7.49
C VAL A 49 -29.06 -18.41 6.93
N THR A 50 -28.19 -18.90 7.79
CA THR A 50 -27.16 -19.87 7.41
C THR A 50 -27.75 -21.28 7.40
N ARG A 51 -27.60 -21.96 6.25
CA ARG A 51 -28.04 -23.32 5.95
C ARG A 51 -26.86 -24.05 5.31
N ASP A 52 -26.94 -25.38 5.20
CA ASP A 52 -25.83 -26.16 4.62
C ASP A 52 -25.52 -25.76 3.17
N SER A 53 -26.52 -25.27 2.42
CA SER A 53 -26.35 -24.80 1.04
C SER A 53 -25.59 -23.48 0.89
N ASN A 54 -25.45 -22.69 1.97
CA ASN A 54 -24.78 -21.39 1.89
C ASN A 54 -23.63 -21.23 2.89
N ARG A 55 -23.47 -22.15 3.84
CA ARG A 55 -22.35 -22.17 4.80
C ARG A 55 -21.01 -22.27 4.07
N LEU A 56 -20.08 -21.37 4.41
CA LEU A 56 -18.80 -21.23 3.71
C LEU A 56 -17.94 -22.50 3.81
N VAL A 57 -17.87 -23.12 5.00
CA VAL A 57 -16.98 -24.28 5.23
C VAL A 57 -17.35 -25.50 4.37
N ASN A 58 -18.61 -25.62 3.95
CA ASN A 58 -19.06 -26.71 3.08
C ASN A 58 -18.48 -26.58 1.66
N PHE A 59 -18.04 -25.38 1.26
CA PHE A 59 -17.44 -25.10 -0.04
C PHE A 59 -15.91 -25.02 0.01
N ALA A 60 -15.28 -25.69 0.99
CA ALA A 60 -13.83 -25.78 1.16
C ALA A 60 -13.10 -26.18 -0.13
N ASN A 61 -13.64 -27.11 -0.91
CA ASN A 61 -13.07 -27.56 -2.19
C ASN A 61 -12.69 -26.41 -3.14
N ARG A 62 -13.42 -25.29 -3.11
CA ARG A 62 -13.14 -24.10 -3.93
C ARG A 62 -12.60 -22.92 -3.11
N TYR A 63 -13.08 -22.76 -1.88
CA TYR A 63 -12.83 -21.57 -1.07
C TYR A 63 -11.93 -21.82 0.14
N GLN A 64 -11.10 -22.88 0.12
CA GLN A 64 -10.16 -23.17 1.23
C GLN A 64 -9.28 -21.95 1.55
N ALA A 65 -8.64 -21.34 0.55
CA ALA A 65 -7.83 -20.14 0.73
C ALA A 65 -8.62 -18.89 1.18
N VAL A 66 -9.95 -18.91 1.07
CA VAL A 66 -10.80 -17.87 1.67
C VAL A 66 -11.04 -18.18 3.15
N ILE A 67 -11.31 -19.44 3.50
CA ILE A 67 -11.50 -19.90 4.88
C ILE A 67 -10.23 -19.65 5.71
N ASP A 68 -9.06 -19.97 5.16
CA ASP A 68 -7.77 -19.82 5.85
C ASP A 68 -7.40 -18.35 6.16
N ASP A 69 -7.95 -17.40 5.39
CA ASP A 69 -7.73 -15.96 5.57
C ASP A 69 -8.62 -15.34 6.66
N ILE A 70 -9.58 -16.10 7.24
CA ILE A 70 -10.52 -15.59 8.24
C ILE A 70 -9.87 -15.55 9.63
N ASP A 71 -9.97 -14.40 10.31
CA ASP A 71 -9.52 -14.27 11.70
C ASP A 71 -10.63 -14.71 12.66
N VAL A 72 -10.67 -16.01 12.99
CA VAL A 72 -11.76 -16.62 13.78
C VAL A 72 -11.87 -15.97 15.16
N LYS A 73 -10.76 -15.86 15.90
CA LYS A 73 -10.73 -15.32 17.26
C LYS A 73 -11.29 -13.91 17.30
N LYS A 74 -10.80 -13.03 16.43
CA LYS A 74 -11.22 -11.63 16.40
C LYS A 74 -12.67 -11.46 15.97
N ASN A 75 -13.17 -12.32 15.09
CA ASN A 75 -14.58 -12.27 14.67
C ASN A 75 -15.54 -12.71 15.76
N GLU A 76 -15.19 -13.73 16.54
CA GLU A 76 -16.01 -14.19 17.66
C GLU A 76 -16.02 -13.16 18.80
N GLU A 77 -14.88 -12.56 19.13
CA GLU A 77 -14.76 -11.55 20.19
C GLU A 77 -15.45 -10.22 19.84
N GLU A 78 -15.20 -9.67 18.65
CA GLU A 78 -15.67 -8.31 18.29
C GLU A 78 -17.05 -8.29 17.65
N LEU A 79 -17.44 -9.35 16.94
CA LEU A 79 -18.69 -9.40 16.18
C LEU A 79 -19.66 -10.45 16.70
N GLY A 80 -19.23 -11.37 17.58
CA GLY A 80 -20.06 -12.50 18.02
C GLY A 80 -20.44 -13.44 16.87
N ILE A 81 -19.67 -13.46 15.78
CA ILE A 81 -19.96 -14.28 14.59
C ILE A 81 -19.06 -15.52 14.62
N ASN A 82 -19.67 -16.69 14.82
CA ASN A 82 -18.98 -17.96 14.71
C ASN A 82 -18.67 -18.31 13.25
N LEU A 83 -17.55 -19.01 13.01
CA LEU A 83 -17.14 -19.48 11.68
C LEU A 83 -18.23 -20.29 10.95
N GLN A 84 -19.02 -21.09 11.67
CA GLN A 84 -20.09 -21.93 11.13
C GLN A 84 -21.32 -21.13 10.64
N ASP A 85 -21.47 -19.89 11.11
CA ASP A 85 -22.52 -18.97 10.67
C ASP A 85 -22.08 -18.09 9.48
N ILE A 86 -20.85 -18.25 9.00
CA ILE A 86 -20.35 -17.48 7.86
C ILE A 86 -20.79 -18.15 6.56
N ARG A 87 -21.37 -17.36 5.66
CA ARG A 87 -21.84 -17.81 4.35
C ARG A 87 -20.87 -17.44 3.23
N TRP A 88 -20.83 -18.21 2.15
CA TRP A 88 -19.95 -17.93 1.02
C TRP A 88 -20.26 -16.59 0.31
N ASN A 89 -21.51 -16.11 0.44
CA ASN A 89 -21.97 -14.84 -0.07
C ASN A 89 -22.35 -13.84 1.04
N ASP A 90 -21.78 -13.99 2.25
CA ASP A 90 -22.13 -13.15 3.39
C ASP A 90 -21.84 -11.67 3.11
N HIS A 91 -22.77 -10.80 3.49
CA HIS A 91 -22.69 -9.35 3.31
C HIS A 91 -22.05 -8.67 4.54
N ARG A 92 -22.03 -9.33 5.69
CA ARG A 92 -21.43 -8.80 6.93
C ARG A 92 -19.93 -8.59 6.72
N ARG A 93 -19.41 -7.46 7.21
CA ARG A 93 -17.99 -7.13 7.13
C ARG A 93 -17.25 -7.75 8.33
N ILE A 94 -16.58 -8.86 8.08
CA ILE A 94 -15.77 -9.61 9.06
C ILE A 94 -14.28 -9.21 8.98
N TYR A 95 -13.53 -9.58 10.00
CA TYR A 95 -12.07 -9.47 10.08
C TYR A 95 -11.39 -10.65 9.39
N TRP A 96 -10.30 -10.31 8.71
CA TRP A 96 -9.45 -11.22 7.95
C TRP A 96 -8.02 -10.97 8.35
N LYS A 97 -7.20 -12.01 8.29
CA LYS A 97 -5.73 -11.93 8.39
C LYS A 97 -5.16 -12.54 7.12
N CYS A 98 -4.48 -11.74 6.31
CA CYS A 98 -3.98 -12.21 5.02
C CYS A 98 -2.95 -13.33 5.21
N ALA A 99 -3.16 -14.51 4.63
CA ALA A 99 -2.20 -15.61 4.68
C ALA A 99 -0.89 -15.29 3.96
N PHE A 100 -0.92 -14.38 2.97
CA PHE A 100 0.25 -13.98 2.19
C PHE A 100 1.15 -12.97 2.93
N CYS A 101 0.59 -11.82 3.32
CA CYS A 101 1.35 -10.71 3.92
C CYS A 101 1.00 -10.41 5.38
N GLY A 102 0.24 -11.27 6.06
CA GLY A 102 -0.06 -11.14 7.50
C GLY A 102 -0.99 -9.99 7.90
N SER A 103 -1.18 -8.97 7.05
CA SER A 103 -1.91 -7.76 7.43
C SER A 103 -3.41 -8.01 7.68
N PRO A 104 -3.97 -7.41 8.74
CA PRO A 104 -5.39 -7.52 9.05
C PRO A 104 -6.23 -6.54 8.22
N TYR A 105 -7.43 -6.95 7.83
CA TYR A 105 -8.37 -6.09 7.11
C TYR A 105 -9.82 -6.50 7.34
N ARG A 106 -10.77 -5.58 7.05
CA ARG A 106 -12.21 -5.81 7.26
C ARG A 106 -13.02 -5.67 5.98
N LYS A 107 -13.56 -6.79 5.49
CA LYS A 107 -14.36 -6.90 4.25
C LYS A 107 -15.46 -7.96 4.40
N SER A 108 -16.44 -7.96 3.50
CA SER A 108 -17.44 -9.02 3.45
C SER A 108 -16.96 -10.20 2.59
N VAL A 109 -17.44 -11.39 2.92
CA VAL A 109 -17.10 -12.63 2.20
C VAL A 109 -17.57 -12.55 0.75
N SER A 110 -18.78 -12.03 0.54
CA SER A 110 -19.38 -11.82 -0.79
C SER A 110 -18.48 -11.11 -1.79
N VAL A 111 -17.77 -10.06 -1.40
CA VAL A 111 -16.91 -9.30 -2.33
C VAL A 111 -15.61 -10.07 -2.61
N ARG A 112 -15.12 -10.84 -1.62
CA ARG A 112 -13.96 -11.70 -1.81
C ARG A 112 -14.26 -12.89 -2.73
N THR A 113 -15.42 -13.53 -2.59
CA THR A 113 -15.81 -14.66 -3.44
C THR A 113 -16.24 -14.24 -4.85
N LYS A 114 -16.92 -13.10 -5.00
CA LYS A 114 -17.37 -12.60 -6.32
C LYS A 114 -16.25 -11.95 -7.15
N PHE A 115 -15.37 -11.17 -6.52
CA PHE A 115 -14.43 -10.28 -7.23
C PHE A 115 -12.99 -10.39 -6.74
N HIS A 116 -12.65 -11.38 -5.90
CA HIS A 116 -11.31 -11.56 -5.36
C HIS A 116 -10.80 -10.36 -4.53
N ALA A 117 -11.71 -9.65 -3.85
CA ALA A 117 -11.33 -8.52 -2.99
C ALA A 117 -10.71 -9.00 -1.67
N GLY A 118 -9.42 -9.32 -1.71
CA GLY A 118 -8.62 -9.67 -0.55
C GLY A 118 -8.00 -8.46 0.16
N CYS A 119 -6.82 -8.66 0.73
CA CYS A 119 -6.07 -7.62 1.40
C CYS A 119 -5.76 -6.43 0.47
N ASN A 120 -5.92 -5.21 0.97
CA ASN A 120 -5.64 -4.00 0.21
C ASN A 120 -4.14 -3.84 -0.12
N PHE A 121 -3.23 -4.37 0.71
CA PHE A 121 -1.78 -4.33 0.45
C PHE A 121 -1.39 -5.25 -0.71
N CYS A 122 -1.95 -6.47 -0.74
CA CYS A 122 -1.70 -7.42 -1.82
C CYS A 122 -2.19 -6.95 -3.19
N LYS A 123 -3.00 -5.89 -3.28
CA LYS A 123 -3.33 -5.28 -4.58
C LYS A 123 -2.09 -4.76 -5.31
N GLY A 124 -1.12 -4.25 -4.56
CA GLY A 124 0.17 -3.79 -5.09
C GLY A 124 1.24 -4.88 -5.15
N ARG A 125 0.89 -6.17 -4.99
CA ARG A 125 1.87 -7.28 -4.97
C ARG A 125 2.66 -7.40 -6.27
N TYR A 126 2.05 -7.04 -7.40
CA TYR A 126 2.68 -7.09 -8.71
C TYR A 126 3.29 -5.72 -9.06
N PRO A 127 4.30 -5.68 -9.94
CA PRO A 127 4.88 -4.43 -10.44
C PRO A 127 3.87 -3.55 -11.18
N SER A 128 2.94 -4.16 -11.92
CA SER A 128 1.86 -3.49 -12.63
C SER A 128 0.50 -4.04 -12.18
N GLU A 129 -0.41 -3.15 -11.80
CA GLU A 129 -1.79 -3.52 -11.44
C GLU A 129 -2.60 -3.99 -12.67
N VAL A 130 -2.16 -3.57 -13.86
CA VAL A 130 -2.78 -3.87 -15.15
C VAL A 130 -2.27 -5.21 -15.70
N LEU A 131 -0.95 -5.36 -15.81
CA LEU A 131 -0.32 -6.53 -16.46
C LEU A 131 0.00 -7.67 -15.49
N ARG A 132 -0.01 -7.40 -14.18
CA ARG A 132 0.14 -8.36 -13.08
C ARG A 132 1.33 -9.32 -13.25
N GLU A 133 1.07 -10.57 -13.63
CA GLU A 133 2.06 -11.63 -13.76
C GLU A 133 3.04 -11.44 -14.94
N GLN A 134 2.78 -10.52 -15.88
CA GLN A 134 3.64 -10.25 -17.03
C GLN A 134 4.87 -9.40 -16.66
N HIS A 135 5.62 -9.80 -15.64
CA HIS A 135 6.88 -9.18 -15.28
C HIS A 135 8.05 -10.12 -15.58
N ALA A 136 9.14 -9.58 -16.12
CA ALA A 136 10.38 -10.32 -16.31
C ALA A 136 11.38 -10.13 -15.15
N SER A 137 11.01 -9.36 -14.13
CA SER A 137 11.90 -9.03 -13.03
C SER A 137 12.11 -10.23 -12.09
N PRO A 138 13.33 -10.42 -11.58
CA PRO A 138 13.62 -11.45 -10.60
C PRO A 138 12.92 -11.18 -9.27
N SER A 139 12.84 -12.20 -8.42
CA SER A 139 12.34 -12.06 -7.06
C SER A 139 13.25 -11.15 -6.22
N LEU A 140 12.69 -10.57 -5.16
CA LEU A 140 13.39 -9.71 -4.22
C LEU A 140 14.53 -10.46 -3.54
N ALA A 141 14.31 -11.72 -3.18
CA ALA A 141 15.33 -12.57 -2.58
C ALA A 141 16.53 -12.83 -3.52
N ALA A 142 16.30 -12.92 -4.84
CA ALA A 142 17.36 -13.12 -5.81
C ALA A 142 18.11 -11.81 -6.13
N SER A 143 17.39 -10.69 -6.23
CA SER A 143 17.98 -9.40 -6.62
C SER A 143 18.64 -8.64 -5.47
N ALA A 144 18.10 -8.73 -4.26
CA ALA A 144 18.49 -7.92 -3.10
C ALA A 144 18.21 -8.67 -1.78
N PRO A 145 18.95 -9.75 -1.48
CA PRO A 145 18.73 -10.57 -0.28
C PRO A 145 18.94 -9.79 1.03
N GLU A 146 19.73 -8.71 1.03
CA GLU A 146 19.94 -7.83 2.17
C GLU A 146 18.68 -7.06 2.57
N LEU A 147 17.78 -6.78 1.62
CA LEU A 147 16.51 -6.11 1.90
C LEU A 147 15.53 -7.06 2.60
N VAL A 148 15.58 -8.35 2.29
CA VAL A 148 14.73 -9.37 2.93
C VAL A 148 15.01 -9.42 4.44
N LYS A 149 16.27 -9.28 4.86
CA LYS A 149 16.67 -9.23 6.28
C LYS A 149 16.16 -7.99 7.03
N GLN A 150 15.78 -6.93 6.31
CA GLN A 150 15.27 -5.69 6.90
C GLN A 150 13.76 -5.71 7.10
N LEU A 151 13.05 -6.75 6.65
CA LEU A 151 11.61 -6.87 6.85
C LEU A 151 11.29 -7.16 8.33
N THR A 152 10.25 -6.53 8.85
CA THR A 152 9.83 -6.72 10.27
C THR A 152 8.96 -7.95 10.49
N GLU A 153 8.24 -8.42 9.47
CA GLU A 153 7.28 -9.53 9.60
C GLU A 153 7.97 -10.88 9.48
N THR A 154 8.32 -11.49 10.62
CA THR A 154 9.09 -12.75 10.67
C THR A 154 8.35 -13.95 10.06
N ASP A 155 7.03 -14.03 10.20
CA ASP A 155 6.26 -15.22 9.77
C ASP A 155 5.99 -15.25 8.25
N LYS A 156 6.18 -14.13 7.55
CA LYS A 156 5.80 -13.95 6.13
C LYS A 156 6.96 -13.46 5.26
N VAL A 157 8.19 -13.49 5.79
CA VAL A 157 9.40 -13.06 5.05
C VAL A 157 9.54 -13.81 3.73
N ASP A 158 9.34 -15.12 3.71
CA ASP A 158 9.52 -15.93 2.50
C ASP A 158 8.56 -15.53 1.38
N ASN A 159 7.29 -15.31 1.72
CA ASN A 159 6.28 -14.83 0.78
C ASN A 159 6.63 -13.45 0.24
N LEU A 160 7.09 -12.54 1.10
CA LEU A 160 7.49 -11.20 0.69
C LEU A 160 8.79 -11.21 -0.13
N GLY A 161 9.71 -12.13 0.16
CA GLY A 161 10.94 -12.35 -0.59
C GLY A 161 10.69 -12.92 -2.00
N SER A 162 9.58 -13.64 -2.19
CA SER A 162 9.15 -14.16 -3.50
C SER A 162 8.62 -13.07 -4.45
N LEU A 163 8.27 -11.88 -3.94
CA LEU A 163 7.78 -10.77 -4.75
C LEU A 163 8.83 -10.29 -5.74
N ALA A 164 8.39 -9.78 -6.90
CA ALA A 164 9.28 -9.12 -7.85
C ALA A 164 10.04 -7.93 -7.21
N CYS A 165 11.31 -7.73 -7.57
CA CYS A 165 12.10 -6.59 -7.10
C CYS A 165 11.52 -5.22 -7.58
N THR A 166 10.72 -5.23 -8.66
CA THR A 166 9.97 -4.08 -9.19
C THR A 166 8.56 -3.95 -8.60
N SER A 167 8.20 -4.77 -7.61
CA SER A 167 6.86 -4.78 -7.00
C SER A 167 6.49 -3.44 -6.35
N LYS A 168 5.22 -3.05 -6.47
CA LYS A 168 4.65 -1.86 -5.81
C LYS A 168 4.24 -2.13 -4.36
N PHE A 169 4.46 -3.34 -3.86
CA PHE A 169 4.00 -3.77 -2.54
C PHE A 169 4.62 -2.91 -1.45
N ARG A 170 3.77 -2.42 -0.53
CA ARG A 170 4.20 -1.59 0.60
C ARG A 170 4.46 -2.48 1.80
N ALA A 171 5.71 -2.92 1.94
CA ALA A 171 6.16 -3.72 3.07
C ALA A 171 6.52 -2.83 4.27
N GLU A 172 6.61 -3.46 5.44
CA GLU A 172 7.09 -2.86 6.68
C GLU A 172 8.54 -3.28 6.92
N TRP A 173 9.38 -2.27 7.15
CA TRP A 173 10.84 -2.38 7.19
C TRP A 173 11.33 -1.90 8.54
N LYS A 174 12.42 -2.48 9.02
CA LYS A 174 13.14 -2.05 10.21
C LYS A 174 14.13 -0.96 9.81
N CYS A 175 14.01 0.21 10.44
CA CYS A 175 14.92 1.32 10.20
C CYS A 175 16.29 1.03 10.83
N GLN A 176 17.36 1.15 10.03
CA GLN A 176 18.74 0.96 10.51
C GLN A 176 19.15 2.01 11.55
N GLY A 177 18.64 3.25 11.46
CA GLY A 177 19.02 4.34 12.36
C GLY A 177 18.40 4.25 13.76
N CYS A 178 17.08 4.07 13.86
CA CYS A 178 16.35 4.07 15.14
C CYS A 178 15.81 2.69 15.56
N GLY A 179 15.95 1.65 14.74
CA GLY A 179 15.38 0.32 14.99
C GLY A 179 13.86 0.21 14.87
N GLY A 180 13.14 1.34 14.73
CA GLY A 180 11.68 1.37 14.58
C GLY A 180 11.19 0.85 13.23
N SER A 181 9.90 0.52 13.14
CA SER A 181 9.28 0.07 11.90
C SER A 181 8.76 1.25 11.06
N TYR A 182 8.83 1.13 9.74
CA TYR A 182 8.25 2.09 8.81
C TYR A 182 7.84 1.40 7.51
N ARG A 183 6.96 2.03 6.73
CA ARG A 183 6.44 1.45 5.49
C ARG A 183 6.99 2.14 4.25
N ALA A 184 7.51 1.33 3.33
CA ALA A 184 8.01 1.77 2.02
C ALA A 184 7.69 0.70 0.96
N SER A 185 7.65 1.10 -0.31
CA SER A 185 7.43 0.15 -1.41
C SER A 185 8.70 -0.65 -1.72
N VAL A 186 8.55 -1.90 -2.15
CA VAL A 186 9.68 -2.75 -2.58
C VAL A 186 10.48 -2.07 -3.70
N ARG A 187 9.81 -1.63 -4.78
CA ARG A 187 10.50 -0.91 -5.87
C ARG A 187 11.19 0.40 -5.45
N SER A 188 10.69 1.09 -4.43
CA SER A 188 11.37 2.32 -3.94
C SER A 188 12.67 1.99 -3.22
N ARG A 189 12.71 0.84 -2.54
CA ARG A 189 13.89 0.34 -1.84
C ARG A 189 14.95 -0.19 -2.81
N THR A 190 14.52 -0.89 -3.85
CA THR A 190 15.44 -1.39 -4.89
C THR A 190 15.85 -0.30 -5.89
N GLY A 191 14.99 0.70 -6.13
CA GLY A 191 15.18 1.72 -7.16
C GLY A 191 14.80 1.28 -8.57
N ASN A 192 14.48 -0.01 -8.76
CA ASN A 192 14.18 -0.59 -10.06
C ASN A 192 12.71 -0.39 -10.46
N VAL A 193 12.50 -0.08 -11.73
CA VAL A 193 11.19 0.10 -12.35
C VAL A 193 11.17 -0.63 -13.69
N GLU A 194 10.02 -1.17 -14.07
CA GLU A 194 9.86 -1.78 -15.40
C GLU A 194 9.83 -0.73 -16.51
N SER A 195 10.34 -1.12 -17.68
CA SER A 195 10.29 -0.28 -18.87
C SER A 195 8.86 0.13 -19.20
N GLY A 196 8.67 1.41 -19.57
CA GLY A 196 7.36 1.99 -19.87
C GLY A 196 6.55 2.45 -18.65
N GLN A 197 6.98 2.16 -17.41
CA GLN A 197 6.38 2.76 -16.22
C GLN A 197 7.05 4.11 -15.87
N CYS A 198 6.41 4.89 -14.99
CA CYS A 198 6.97 6.16 -14.54
C CYS A 198 8.28 5.96 -13.77
N PRO A 199 9.36 6.70 -14.12
CA PRO A 199 10.60 6.63 -13.37
C PRO A 199 10.39 7.15 -11.93
N LEU A 200 11.15 6.60 -11.00
CA LEU A 200 11.19 7.10 -9.62
C LEU A 200 12.16 8.28 -9.51
N HIS A 201 12.13 8.96 -8.36
CA HIS A 201 13.14 9.95 -8.05
C HIS A 201 14.55 9.32 -8.10
N PRO A 202 15.55 9.95 -8.74
CA PRO A 202 16.88 9.35 -8.90
C PRO A 202 17.50 8.89 -7.57
N ASN A 203 17.32 9.68 -6.52
CA ASN A 203 17.85 9.38 -5.18
C ASN A 203 16.89 8.59 -4.29
N ILE A 204 15.83 7.97 -4.84
CA ILE A 204 14.78 7.30 -4.04
C ILE A 204 15.34 6.22 -3.11
N VAL A 205 16.42 5.55 -3.50
CA VAL A 205 17.06 4.49 -2.70
C VAL A 205 17.64 5.08 -1.41
N GLY A 206 18.34 6.22 -1.48
CA GLY A 206 18.88 6.90 -0.29
C GLY A 206 17.79 7.48 0.61
N TRP A 207 16.72 8.04 0.03
CA TRP A 207 15.60 8.60 0.79
C TRP A 207 14.70 7.55 1.43
N SER A 208 14.57 6.36 0.83
CA SER A 208 13.77 5.27 1.37
C SER A 208 14.59 4.29 2.22
N ALA A 209 15.91 4.49 2.35
CA ALA A 209 16.83 3.70 3.17
C ALA A 209 16.43 3.68 4.66
N PHE A 210 15.85 4.78 5.14
CA PHE A 210 15.49 5.01 6.54
C PHE A 210 14.01 5.39 6.67
N CYS A 211 13.53 5.46 7.91
CA CYS A 211 12.21 6.00 8.18
C CYS A 211 12.13 7.51 7.85
N PRO A 212 10.92 8.06 7.63
CA PRO A 212 10.75 9.47 7.25
C PRO A 212 11.39 10.48 8.21
N SER A 213 11.50 10.15 9.50
CA SER A 213 12.15 11.01 10.49
C SER A 213 13.68 10.92 10.48
N CYS A 214 14.26 9.77 10.09
CA CYS A 214 15.71 9.56 10.09
C CYS A 214 16.37 9.81 8.73
N ALA A 215 15.61 9.84 7.63
CA ALA A 215 16.16 9.96 6.28
C ALA A 215 16.87 11.29 6.01
N TRP A 216 16.55 12.37 6.74
CA TRP A 216 17.13 13.68 6.49
C TRP A 216 18.64 13.74 6.75
N LYS A 217 19.08 13.29 7.93
CA LYS A 217 20.47 13.46 8.37
C LYS A 217 21.48 12.83 7.41
N PRO A 218 21.33 11.55 6.96
CA PRO A 218 22.28 10.94 6.04
C PRO A 218 22.30 11.60 4.65
N ASN A 219 21.15 12.03 4.14
CA ASN A 219 21.04 12.60 2.80
C ASN A 219 21.57 14.04 2.70
N MET A 220 21.75 14.73 3.83
CA MET A 220 22.30 16.10 3.86
C MET A 220 23.84 16.15 3.96
N VAL A 221 24.49 15.04 4.32
CA VAL A 221 25.96 14.95 4.41
C VAL A 221 26.66 15.34 3.10
N PRO A 222 26.33 14.76 1.92
CA PRO A 222 27.05 15.09 0.68
C PRO A 222 26.85 16.55 0.26
N ILE A 223 25.71 17.17 0.61
CA ILE A 223 25.46 18.59 0.34
C ILE A 223 26.40 19.46 1.19
N ALA A 224 26.56 19.13 2.47
CA ALA A 224 27.47 19.86 3.36
C ALA A 224 28.93 19.74 2.90
N GLU A 225 29.35 18.56 2.44
CA GLU A 225 30.70 18.32 1.91
C GLU A 225 30.97 19.15 0.64
N GLU A 226 30.02 19.20 -0.30
CA GLU A 226 30.17 20.02 -1.51
C GLU A 226 30.23 21.52 -1.20
N VAL A 227 29.37 22.02 -0.31
CA VAL A 227 29.43 23.41 0.15
C VAL A 227 30.77 23.70 0.83
N GLN A 228 31.31 22.76 1.61
CA GLN A 228 32.62 22.93 2.25
C GLN A 228 33.77 22.97 1.22
N ARG A 229 33.65 22.23 0.11
CA ARG A 229 34.67 22.14 -0.94
C ARG A 229 34.71 23.35 -1.86
N THR A 230 33.56 23.85 -2.29
CA THR A 230 33.46 24.93 -3.31
C THR A 230 32.99 26.26 -2.75
N GLY A 231 32.47 26.28 -1.52
CA GLY A 231 31.77 27.43 -0.93
C GLY A 231 30.35 27.64 -1.47
N GLN A 232 29.87 26.81 -2.40
CA GLN A 232 28.57 26.98 -3.05
C GLN A 232 27.97 25.64 -3.51
N PHE A 233 26.68 25.42 -3.24
CA PHE A 233 25.92 24.29 -3.76
C PHE A 233 24.75 24.76 -4.61
N LEU A 234 24.63 24.21 -5.82
CA LEU A 234 23.64 24.64 -6.82
C LEU A 234 22.68 23.52 -7.24
N GLY A 235 22.93 22.27 -6.84
CA GLY A 235 22.18 21.09 -7.28
C GLY A 235 22.45 20.70 -8.74
N LEU A 236 23.31 21.44 -9.44
CA LEU A 236 23.73 21.18 -10.81
C LEU A 236 24.82 20.11 -10.89
N GLU A 237 25.35 19.67 -9.76
CA GLU A 237 26.42 18.68 -9.64
C GLU A 237 25.92 17.27 -9.96
N GLY A 238 24.64 16.98 -9.68
CA GLY A 238 23.99 15.69 -9.94
C GLY A 238 23.40 15.53 -11.34
N LEU A 239 23.57 16.52 -12.23
CA LEU A 239 23.08 16.41 -13.60
C LEU A 239 24.01 15.49 -14.42
N PRO A 240 23.46 14.45 -15.09
CA PRO A 240 24.26 13.61 -15.97
C PRO A 240 24.84 14.46 -17.11
N GLY A 241 26.17 14.46 -17.28
CA GLY A 241 26.87 15.12 -18.39
C GLY A 241 27.88 16.22 -18.03
N LYS A 242 28.28 16.39 -16.76
CA LYS A 242 29.27 17.41 -16.36
C LYS A 242 30.74 17.01 -16.44
N SER A 243 31.08 15.71 -16.53
CA SER A 243 32.47 15.26 -16.41
C SER A 243 33.02 14.44 -17.59
N GLU A 244 32.20 14.06 -18.56
CA GLU A 244 32.68 13.30 -19.72
C GLU A 244 32.11 13.92 -20.99
N SER A 245 33.00 14.23 -21.95
CA SER A 245 32.60 14.48 -23.33
C SER A 245 31.60 13.41 -23.73
N PRO A 246 30.36 13.76 -24.12
CA PRO A 246 29.36 12.75 -24.40
C PRO A 246 29.90 11.80 -25.46
N PRO A 247 29.69 10.48 -25.33
CA PRO A 247 30.07 9.55 -26.39
C PRO A 247 29.49 10.08 -27.70
N VAL A 248 30.27 10.03 -28.78
CA VAL A 248 29.90 10.53 -30.12
C VAL A 248 28.67 9.76 -30.60
N THR A 249 27.51 10.21 -30.12
CA THR A 249 26.21 9.66 -30.43
C THR A 249 25.63 10.60 -31.45
N HIS A 250 25.33 10.08 -32.63
CA HIS A 250 24.73 10.86 -33.68
C HIS A 250 23.29 11.19 -33.27
N ILE A 251 23.09 12.33 -32.61
CA ILE A 251 21.77 12.81 -32.19
C ILE A 251 21.10 13.44 -33.42
N PRO A 252 20.06 12.81 -34.02
CA PRO A 252 19.37 13.42 -35.15
C PRO A 252 18.70 14.71 -34.69
N ARG A 253 19.04 15.83 -35.34
CA ARG A 253 18.47 17.16 -35.08
C ARG A 253 17.72 17.66 -36.30
N ARG A 254 16.56 18.27 -36.09
CA ARG A 254 15.83 18.95 -37.17
C ARG A 254 16.69 20.07 -37.77
N ARG A 255 16.55 20.31 -39.08
CA ARG A 255 17.12 21.50 -39.72
C ARG A 255 16.49 22.75 -39.07
N LYS A 256 17.32 23.73 -38.72
CA LYS A 256 16.85 25.04 -38.23
C LYS A 256 16.85 26.02 -39.40
N LEU A 257 15.72 26.65 -39.67
CA LEU A 257 15.68 27.83 -40.53
C LEU A 257 16.17 29.01 -39.69
N VAL A 258 17.48 29.27 -39.75
CA VAL A 258 18.06 30.47 -39.12
C VAL A 258 18.01 31.55 -40.19
N VAL A 259 17.11 32.52 -40.02
CA VAL A 259 17.05 33.76 -40.79
C VAL A 259 18.01 34.75 -40.16
#